data_AF-A0A5D3BV35-F1
#
_entry.id   AF-A0A5D3BV35-F1
#
_cell.length_a   1.000
_cell.length_b   1.000
_cell.length_c   1.000
_cell.angle_alpha   90.00
_cell.angle_beta   90.00
_cell.angle_gamma   90.00
#
_symmetry.space_group_name_H-M   'P 1'
#
loop_
_entity.id
_entity.type
_entity.pdbx_description
1 polymer ?
#
loop_
_entity_poly.entity_id
_entity_poly.type
_entity_poly.pdbx_seq_one_letter_code
_entity_poly.pdbx_strand_id
1 'polypeptide(L)'
;MGFPVGCTEVFFPTIFLHLLSLLDLLKFLILSLFRLLGLPEFLPSDNLPPELQFPLNPPPSALLLRELLPVVKFSDLPNPPERCAVCLYEFEGAEEIRWLTNCKHIFHRRCLDRWMDHDHDTCPLCRTPFVPDGMMDEFNQRLWAASGVAETFETDFNSVLG
;
A
#
# COMPACT_ATOMS: atom_id res chain seq x y z
N MET A 1 -41.10 44.23 -28.98
CA MET A 1 -39.89 43.45 -29.26
C MET A 1 -39.43 42.86 -27.94
N GLY A 2 -39.82 41.62 -27.65
CA GLY A 2 -39.52 40.96 -26.39
C GLY A 2 -38.05 40.56 -26.31
N PHE A 3 -37.39 40.93 -25.23
CA PHE A 3 -36.15 40.29 -24.82
C PHE A 3 -36.49 38.95 -24.16
N PRO A 4 -35.91 37.81 -24.56
CA PRO A 4 -35.81 36.68 -23.66
C PRO A 4 -34.58 36.89 -22.79
N VAL A 5 -34.86 37.15 -21.51
CA VAL A 5 -33.91 37.13 -20.39
C VAL A 5 -33.59 35.67 -20.07
N GLY A 6 -32.33 35.44 -19.69
CA GLY A 6 -31.67 34.13 -19.67
C GLY A 6 -32.21 33.10 -18.67
N CYS A 7 -31.65 31.89 -18.79
CA CYS A 7 -31.68 30.85 -17.75
C CYS A 7 -30.75 29.66 -18.13
N THR A 8 -29.45 29.91 -18.30
CA THR A 8 -28.44 28.82 -18.38
C THR A 8 -27.44 28.83 -17.22
N GLU A 9 -27.39 29.93 -16.44
CA GLU A 9 -26.39 30.13 -15.38
C GLU A 9 -26.79 29.52 -14.02
N VAL A 10 -28.05 29.13 -13.82
CA VAL A 10 -28.58 28.67 -12.50
C VAL A 10 -28.86 27.16 -12.45
N PHE A 11 -28.95 26.49 -13.61
CA PHE A 11 -29.10 25.04 -13.67
C PHE A 11 -27.78 24.29 -13.49
N PHE A 12 -26.68 24.90 -13.93
CA PHE A 12 -25.34 24.31 -13.81
C PHE A 12 -24.90 24.11 -12.35
N PRO A 13 -25.07 25.08 -11.42
CA PRO A 13 -24.68 24.91 -10.03
C PRO A 13 -25.39 23.74 -9.36
N THR A 14 -26.71 23.61 -9.52
CA THR A 14 -27.49 22.56 -8.83
C THR A 14 -27.22 21.18 -9.42
N ILE A 15 -27.18 21.06 -10.76
CA ILE A 15 -26.85 19.78 -11.42
C ILE A 15 -25.42 19.35 -11.08
N PHE A 16 -24.48 20.28 -11.07
CA PHE A 16 -23.09 20.01 -10.70
C PHE A 16 -22.96 19.60 -9.22
N LEU A 17 -23.65 20.27 -8.30
CA LEU A 17 -23.69 19.88 -6.88
C LEU A 17 -24.34 18.50 -6.67
N HIS A 18 -25.40 18.18 -7.41
CA HIS A 18 -26.00 16.85 -7.39
C HIS A 18 -25.06 15.78 -7.96
N LEU A 19 -24.31 16.10 -9.03
CA LEU A 19 -23.32 15.19 -9.60
C LEU A 19 -22.17 14.92 -8.62
N LEU A 20 -21.62 15.96 -7.98
CA LEU A 20 -20.61 15.82 -6.92
C LEU A 20 -21.15 14.99 -5.74
N SER A 21 -22.36 15.28 -5.27
CA SER A 21 -22.99 14.52 -4.19
C SER A 21 -23.21 13.05 -4.56
N LEU A 22 -23.56 12.76 -5.81
CA LEU A 22 -23.72 11.39 -6.31
C LEU A 22 -22.36 10.67 -6.42
N LEU A 23 -21.31 11.36 -6.87
CA LEU A 23 -19.94 10.82 -6.91
C LEU A 23 -19.42 10.51 -5.51
N ASP A 24 -19.67 11.40 -4.53
CA ASP A 24 -19.34 11.17 -3.13
C ASP A 24 -20.11 9.97 -2.58
N LEU A 25 -21.43 9.88 -2.80
CA LEU A 25 -22.25 8.76 -2.35
C LEU A 25 -21.82 7.43 -2.97
N LEU A 26 -21.51 7.43 -4.28
CA LEU A 26 -20.98 6.27 -4.97
C LEU A 26 -19.64 5.84 -4.37
N LYS A 27 -18.74 6.79 -4.09
CA LYS A 27 -17.47 6.53 -3.39
C LYS A 27 -17.73 5.95 -2.00
N PHE A 28 -18.63 6.52 -1.21
CA PHE A 28 -18.99 6.00 0.11
C PHE A 28 -19.59 4.59 0.05
N LEU A 29 -20.43 4.30 -0.93
CA LEU A 29 -21.05 3.00 -1.13
C LEU A 29 -20.02 1.95 -1.56
N ILE A 30 -19.13 2.30 -2.50
CA ILE A 30 -18.01 1.47 -2.93
C ILE A 30 -17.08 1.17 -1.73
N LEU A 31 -16.72 2.18 -0.94
CA LEU A 31 -15.90 2.02 0.25
C LEU A 31 -16.60 1.23 1.35
N SER A 32 -17.91 1.40 1.53
CA SER A 32 -18.71 0.63 2.49
C SER A 32 -18.79 -0.83 2.08
N LEU A 33 -18.93 -1.11 0.78
CA LEU A 33 -18.95 -2.45 0.22
C LEU A 33 -17.57 -3.10 0.36
N PHE A 34 -16.48 -2.38 0.07
CA PHE A 34 -15.12 -2.86 0.34
C PHE A 34 -14.87 -3.13 1.83
N ARG A 35 -15.40 -2.29 2.74
CA ARG A 35 -15.34 -2.55 4.19
C ARG A 35 -16.15 -3.80 4.59
N LEU A 36 -17.33 -4.00 4.02
CA LEU A 36 -18.17 -5.18 4.25
C LEU A 36 -17.56 -6.48 3.69
N LEU A 37 -16.76 -6.37 2.62
CA LEU A 37 -16.01 -7.48 2.02
C LEU A 37 -14.63 -7.71 2.66
N GLY A 38 -14.22 -6.90 3.65
CA GLY A 38 -12.95 -7.07 4.36
C GLY A 38 -11.71 -6.53 3.63
N LEU A 39 -11.86 -5.51 2.77
CA LEU A 39 -10.76 -4.81 2.08
C LEU A 39 -10.56 -3.36 2.62
N PRO A 40 -10.17 -3.15 3.90
CA PRO A 40 -9.93 -1.81 4.43
C PRO A 40 -8.58 -1.17 3.99
N GLU A 41 -7.76 -1.88 3.22
CA GLU A 41 -6.33 -1.55 3.01
C GLU A 41 -6.01 -0.36 2.10
N PHE A 42 -6.97 0.14 1.32
CA PHE A 42 -6.73 1.14 0.27
C PHE A 42 -7.15 2.57 0.60
N LEU A 43 -7.60 2.86 1.83
CA LEU A 43 -7.98 4.22 2.19
C LEU A 43 -6.80 5.02 2.79
N PRO A 44 -6.57 6.27 2.31
CA PRO A 44 -5.69 7.22 2.96
C PRO A 44 -6.17 7.43 4.39
N SER A 45 -5.36 7.01 5.35
CA SER A 45 -5.63 7.16 6.77
C SER A 45 -5.03 8.49 7.21
N ASP A 46 -5.79 9.57 7.00
CA ASP A 46 -5.40 10.89 7.47
C ASP A 46 -6.06 11.24 8.82
N ASN A 47 -6.85 10.35 9.44
CA ASN A 47 -7.59 10.68 10.67
C ASN A 47 -7.74 9.56 11.73
N LEU A 48 -6.91 8.49 11.73
CA LEU A 48 -6.98 7.45 12.77
C LEU A 48 -5.80 7.52 13.74
N PRO A 49 -5.98 7.28 15.07
CA PRO A 49 -4.88 7.21 16.03
C PRO A 49 -3.78 6.22 15.57
N PRO A 50 -2.48 6.50 15.84
CA PRO A 50 -1.35 5.68 15.39
C PRO A 50 -1.43 4.20 15.77
N GLU A 51 -2.14 3.88 16.86
CA GLU A 51 -2.24 2.54 17.44
C GLU A 51 -3.04 1.54 16.60
N LEU A 52 -3.79 2.00 15.60
CA LEU A 52 -4.62 1.14 14.73
C LEU A 52 -4.07 1.02 13.29
N GLN A 53 -2.86 1.52 13.02
CA GLN A 53 -2.37 1.71 11.64
C GLN A 53 -1.44 0.61 11.10
N PHE A 54 -1.07 -0.37 11.92
CA PHE A 54 -0.15 -1.44 11.53
C PHE A 54 -0.55 -2.75 12.17
N PRO A 55 -0.35 -3.91 11.50
CA PRO A 55 -0.43 -5.18 12.19
C PRO A 55 0.51 -5.12 13.40
N LEU A 56 -0.04 -5.38 14.59
CA LEU A 56 0.68 -5.26 15.87
C LEU A 56 1.96 -6.12 15.90
N ASN A 57 2.08 -7.10 15.00
CA ASN A 57 3.31 -7.82 14.68
C ASN A 57 3.35 -8.03 13.14
N PRO A 58 4.13 -7.25 12.37
CA PRO A 58 4.32 -7.53 10.95
C PRO A 58 5.07 -8.85 10.76
N PRO A 59 4.85 -9.58 9.65
CA PRO A 59 5.55 -10.84 9.43
C PRO A 59 7.07 -10.60 9.31
N PRO A 60 7.92 -11.53 9.77
CA PRO A 60 9.37 -11.37 9.72
C PRO A 60 9.90 -11.13 8.29
N SER A 61 9.22 -11.70 7.29
CA SER A 61 9.47 -11.47 5.86
C SER A 61 9.33 -9.99 5.49
N ALA A 62 8.27 -9.31 5.94
CA ALA A 62 8.06 -7.89 5.65
C ALA A 62 9.18 -7.00 6.21
N LEU A 63 9.69 -7.31 7.40
CA LEU A 63 10.79 -6.56 8.00
C LEU A 63 12.08 -6.69 7.18
N LEU A 64 12.42 -7.91 6.78
CA LEU A 64 13.60 -8.17 5.95
C LEU A 64 13.47 -7.51 4.57
N LEU A 65 12.30 -7.58 3.94
CA LEU A 65 12.05 -6.93 2.65
C LEU A 65 12.16 -5.40 2.73
N ARG A 66 11.71 -4.79 3.83
CA ARG A 66 11.83 -3.34 4.06
C ARG A 66 13.27 -2.87 4.21
N GLU A 67 14.16 -3.72 4.72
CA GLU A 67 15.60 -3.49 4.83
C GLU A 67 16.27 -3.55 3.44
N LEU A 68 15.83 -4.48 2.60
CA LEU A 68 16.36 -4.68 1.24
C LEU A 68 15.96 -3.55 0.27
N LEU A 69 14.78 -2.98 0.45
CA LEU A 69 14.22 -2.01 -0.50
C LEU A 69 14.52 -0.56 -0.08
N PRO A 70 15.28 0.22 -0.86
CA PRO A 70 15.62 1.58 -0.49
C PRO A 70 14.39 2.48 -0.45
N VAL A 71 14.38 3.38 0.54
CA VAL A 71 13.43 4.50 0.63
C VAL A 71 14.13 5.75 0.11
N VAL A 72 13.51 6.41 -0.85
CA VAL A 72 14.00 7.67 -1.45
C VAL A 72 12.86 8.66 -1.53
N LYS A 73 13.16 9.97 -1.58
CA LYS A 73 12.14 10.99 -1.81
C LYS A 73 11.81 11.06 -3.29
N PHE A 74 10.54 11.28 -3.61
CA PHE A 74 10.09 11.38 -4.99
C PHE A 74 10.79 12.51 -5.76
N SER A 75 11.06 13.65 -5.10
CA SER A 75 11.79 14.79 -5.68
C SER A 75 13.17 14.46 -6.26
N ASP A 76 13.78 13.37 -5.82
CA ASP A 76 15.17 13.03 -6.13
C ASP A 76 15.29 12.15 -7.39
N LEU A 77 14.17 11.72 -7.99
CA LEU A 77 14.18 10.85 -9.17
C LEU A 77 14.07 11.62 -10.49
N PRO A 78 14.88 11.25 -11.51
CA PRO A 78 14.73 11.78 -12.85
C PRO A 78 13.61 11.03 -13.61
N ASN A 79 12.57 11.76 -14.03
CA ASN A 79 11.42 11.26 -14.81
C ASN A 79 10.68 10.03 -14.22
N PRO A 80 10.21 10.07 -12.96
CA PRO A 80 9.40 9.01 -12.39
C PRO A 80 7.96 8.99 -12.95
N PRO A 81 7.23 7.87 -12.83
CA PRO A 81 5.80 7.83 -13.13
C PRO A 81 5.04 8.80 -12.22
N GLU A 82 3.96 9.39 -12.74
CA GLU A 82 3.21 10.43 -12.02
C GLU A 82 2.33 9.90 -10.89
N ARG A 83 1.97 8.60 -10.92
CA ARG A 83 0.99 8.00 -9.99
C ARG A 83 1.44 6.66 -9.43
N CYS A 84 1.10 6.43 -8.17
CA CYS A 84 1.30 5.14 -7.51
C CYS A 84 0.25 4.14 -7.99
N ALA A 85 0.65 2.99 -8.54
CA ALA A 85 -0.30 2.00 -9.06
C ALA A 85 -1.10 1.24 -7.99
N VAL A 86 -0.73 1.37 -6.71
CA VAL A 86 -1.44 0.73 -5.59
C VAL A 86 -2.59 1.59 -5.10
N CYS A 87 -2.34 2.88 -4.83
CA CYS A 87 -3.38 3.79 -4.33
C CYS A 87 -3.99 4.70 -5.40
N LEU A 88 -3.44 4.71 -6.62
CA LEU A 88 -3.85 5.51 -7.77
C LEU A 88 -3.73 7.04 -7.60
N TYR A 89 -3.12 7.50 -6.50
CA TYR A 89 -2.82 8.91 -6.25
C TYR A 89 -1.51 9.34 -6.92
N GLU A 90 -1.44 10.63 -7.23
CA GLU A 90 -0.22 11.29 -7.71
C GLU A 90 0.83 11.34 -6.61
N PHE A 91 2.10 11.26 -7.01
CA PHE A 91 3.20 11.43 -6.08
C PHE A 91 3.45 12.91 -5.82
N GLU A 92 3.61 13.29 -4.56
CA GLU A 92 4.06 14.62 -4.17
C GLU A 92 5.58 14.64 -3.94
N GLY A 93 6.24 15.75 -4.25
CA GLY A 93 7.70 15.84 -4.22
C GLY A 93 8.35 15.47 -2.87
N ALA A 94 7.65 15.72 -1.76
CA ALA A 94 8.15 15.42 -0.41
C ALA A 94 7.87 13.98 0.05
N GLU A 95 7.09 13.20 -0.71
CA GLU A 95 6.69 11.86 -0.30
C GLU A 95 7.84 10.85 -0.40
N GLU A 96 7.85 9.94 0.57
CA GLU A 96 8.75 8.80 0.58
C GLU A 96 8.20 7.70 -0.33
N ILE A 97 9.03 7.26 -1.26
CA ILE A 97 8.73 6.18 -2.17
C ILE A 97 9.71 5.02 -1.96
N ARG A 98 9.26 3.83 -2.36
CA ARG A 98 10.14 2.67 -2.52
C ARG A 98 10.32 2.39 -3.99
N TRP A 99 11.59 2.23 -4.38
CA TRP A 99 11.98 1.86 -5.73
C TRP A 99 12.42 0.39 -5.73
N LEU A 100 11.73 -0.44 -6.50
CA LEU A 100 12.09 -1.85 -6.66
C LEU A 100 13.27 -1.99 -7.61
N THR A 101 14.43 -2.40 -7.11
CA THR A 101 15.67 -2.55 -7.90
C THR A 101 15.54 -3.59 -9.02
N ASN A 102 14.75 -4.64 -8.82
CA ASN A 102 14.63 -5.77 -9.75
C ASN A 102 13.79 -5.44 -11.01
N CYS A 103 12.73 -4.63 -10.86
CA CYS A 103 11.79 -4.33 -11.95
C CYS A 103 11.60 -2.84 -12.23
N LYS A 104 12.25 -1.98 -11.44
CA LYS A 104 12.24 -0.52 -11.52
C LYS A 104 10.89 0.16 -11.28
N HIS A 105 9.87 -0.56 -10.81
CA HIS A 105 8.60 0.03 -10.42
C HIS A 105 8.70 0.83 -9.12
N ILE A 106 7.88 1.88 -9.03
CA ILE A 106 7.89 2.89 -7.97
C ILE A 106 6.51 2.93 -7.30
N PHE A 107 6.50 2.97 -5.97
CA PHE A 107 5.29 3.03 -5.16
C PHE A 107 5.53 3.92 -3.93
N HIS A 108 4.47 4.48 -3.34
CA HIS A 108 4.61 5.11 -2.02
C HIS A 108 5.16 4.10 -1.02
N ARG A 109 6.03 4.57 -0.13
CA ARG A 109 6.57 3.74 0.96
C ARG A 109 5.45 3.03 1.71
N ARG A 110 4.43 3.78 2.13
CA ARG A 110 3.27 3.24 2.88
C ARG A 110 2.51 2.17 2.08
N CYS A 111 2.34 2.36 0.77
CA CYS A 111 1.62 1.42 -0.09
C CYS A 111 2.36 0.09 -0.22
N LEU A 112 3.66 0.14 -0.46
CA LEU A 112 4.47 -1.08 -0.59
C LEU A 112 4.73 -1.74 0.77
N ASP A 113 4.87 -0.95 1.84
CA ASP A 113 5.01 -1.45 3.21
C ASP A 113 3.80 -2.27 3.64
N ARG A 114 2.58 -1.79 3.35
CA ARG A 114 1.36 -2.55 3.60
C ARG A 114 1.29 -3.80 2.74
N TRP A 115 1.62 -3.69 1.45
CA TRP A 115 1.67 -4.85 0.57
C TRP A 115 2.53 -5.98 1.14
N MET A 116 3.72 -5.65 1.65
CA MET A 116 4.61 -6.62 2.31
C MET A 116 4.03 -7.17 3.62
N ASP A 117 3.32 -6.35 4.40
CA ASP A 117 2.67 -6.80 5.65
C ASP A 117 1.57 -7.85 5.43
N HIS A 118 1.01 -7.95 4.21
CA HIS A 118 0.02 -8.98 3.83
C HIS A 118 0.67 -10.21 3.19
N ASP A 119 1.89 -10.55 3.60
CA ASP A 119 2.64 -11.70 3.10
C ASP A 119 2.82 -11.72 1.57
N HIS A 120 2.98 -10.53 0.98
CA HIS A 120 3.32 -10.41 -0.44
C HIS A 120 4.77 -9.95 -0.65
N ASP A 121 5.54 -10.78 -1.34
CA ASP A 121 6.96 -10.63 -1.62
C ASP A 121 7.26 -10.33 -3.11
N THR A 122 6.23 -9.94 -3.86
CA THR A 122 6.31 -9.68 -5.32
C THR A 122 5.79 -8.30 -5.68
N CYS A 123 6.27 -7.76 -6.80
CA CYS A 123 5.84 -6.47 -7.32
C CYS A 123 4.32 -6.45 -7.63
N PRO A 124 3.55 -5.45 -7.13
CA PRO A 124 2.13 -5.32 -7.43
C PRO A 124 1.80 -5.17 -8.92
N LEU A 125 2.75 -4.66 -9.72
CA LEU A 125 2.56 -4.40 -11.15
C LEU A 125 2.96 -5.59 -12.04
N CYS A 126 4.13 -6.17 -11.81
CA CYS A 126 4.70 -7.18 -12.72
C CYS A 126 4.98 -8.53 -12.05
N ARG A 127 4.68 -8.68 -10.76
CA ARG A 127 4.87 -9.90 -9.97
C ARG A 127 6.32 -10.40 -9.87
N THR A 128 7.29 -9.58 -10.28
CA THR A 128 8.72 -9.88 -10.06
C THR A 128 8.98 -9.95 -8.55
N PRO A 129 9.65 -11.00 -8.06
CA PRO A 129 10.03 -11.10 -6.64
C PRO A 129 10.90 -9.94 -6.18
N PHE A 130 10.77 -9.54 -4.92
CA PHE A 130 11.62 -8.54 -4.30
C PHE A 130 13.02 -9.07 -4.01
N VAL A 131 13.15 -10.37 -3.75
CA VAL A 131 14.42 -11.04 -3.53
C VAL A 131 14.88 -11.65 -4.87
N PRO A 132 16.08 -11.28 -5.39
CA PRO A 132 16.66 -11.94 -6.55
C PRO A 132 16.97 -13.40 -6.28
N ASP A 133 16.83 -14.27 -7.28
CA ASP A 133 17.04 -15.72 -7.17
C ASP A 133 18.39 -16.09 -6.51
N GLY A 134 19.45 -15.36 -6.81
CA GLY A 134 20.80 -15.60 -6.25
C GLY A 134 20.97 -15.27 -4.77
N MET A 135 20.01 -14.57 -4.15
CA MET A 135 20.02 -14.23 -2.71
C MET A 135 18.89 -14.92 -1.94
N MET A 136 18.10 -15.77 -2.60
CA MET A 136 16.92 -16.40 -2.01
C MET A 136 17.26 -17.34 -0.85
N ASP A 137 18.34 -18.11 -0.97
CA ASP A 137 18.77 -19.04 0.09
C ASP A 137 19.19 -18.31 1.38
N GLU A 138 19.97 -17.23 1.24
CA GLU A 138 20.39 -16.39 2.37
C GLU A 138 19.18 -15.69 3.00
N PHE A 139 18.27 -15.18 2.18
CA PHE A 139 17.02 -14.58 2.67
C PHE A 139 16.17 -15.59 3.45
N ASN A 140 15.98 -16.79 2.91
CA ASN A 140 15.24 -17.87 3.58
C ASN A 140 15.88 -18.28 4.90
N GLN A 141 17.21 -18.34 4.97
CA GLN A 141 17.93 -18.61 6.21
C GLN A 141 17.70 -17.51 7.26
N ARG A 142 17.77 -16.24 6.86
CA ARG A 142 17.48 -15.09 7.74
C ARG A 142 16.01 -15.09 8.19
N LEU A 143 15.09 -15.42 7.29
CA LEU A 143 13.67 -15.52 7.60
C LEU A 143 13.39 -16.64 8.62
N TRP A 144 14.00 -17.82 8.45
CA TRP A 144 13.89 -18.93 9.39
C TRP A 144 14.40 -18.54 10.78
N ALA A 145 15.56 -17.88 10.85
CA ALA A 145 16.13 -17.39 12.10
C ALA A 145 15.22 -16.36 12.79
N ALA A 146 14.67 -15.40 12.03
CA ALA A 146 13.78 -14.37 12.55
C ALA A 146 12.40 -14.90 12.98
N SER A 147 11.99 -16.07 12.49
CA SER A 147 10.69 -16.69 12.81
C SER A 147 10.68 -17.47 14.12
N GLY A 148 11.82 -17.59 14.82
CA GLY A 148 11.90 -18.29 16.12
C GLY A 148 11.72 -19.83 16.04
N VAL A 149 11.61 -20.39 14.84
CA VAL A 149 11.33 -21.84 14.62
C VAL A 149 12.46 -22.74 15.13
N ALA A 150 13.70 -22.22 15.21
CA ALA A 150 14.81 -22.95 15.80
C ALA A 150 14.64 -23.17 17.32
N GLU A 151 14.07 -22.20 18.04
CA GLU A 151 13.90 -22.27 19.50
C GLU A 151 12.79 -23.26 19.89
N THR A 152 11.76 -23.41 19.05
CA THR A 152 10.67 -24.38 19.27
C THR A 152 11.12 -25.82 19.13
N PHE A 153 12.06 -26.12 18.23
CA PHE A 153 12.55 -27.50 18.03
C PHE A 153 13.45 -27.97 19.19
N GLU A 154 14.27 -27.07 19.76
CA GLU A 154 15.08 -27.38 20.94
C GLU A 154 14.24 -27.50 22.22
N THR A 155 13.17 -26.72 22.37
CA THR A 155 12.25 -26.88 23.52
C THR A 155 11.39 -28.13 23.42
N ASP A 156 10.92 -28.50 22.22
CA ASP A 156 10.20 -29.77 22.01
C ASP A 156 11.10 -30.98 22.31
N PHE A 157 12.36 -30.97 21.87
CA PHE A 157 13.31 -32.07 22.18
C PHE A 157 13.63 -32.19 23.68
N ASN A 158 13.80 -31.06 24.37
CA ASN A 158 14.09 -31.04 25.80
C ASN A 158 12.87 -31.40 26.65
N SER A 159 11.64 -31.21 26.16
CA SER A 159 10.40 -31.61 26.84
C SER A 159 10.07 -33.10 26.72
N VAL A 160 10.52 -33.76 25.65
CA VAL A 160 10.34 -35.22 25.45
C VAL A 160 11.38 -36.04 26.22
N LEU A 161 12.52 -35.44 26.57
CA LEU A 161 13.60 -36.08 27.34
C LEU A 161 13.55 -35.77 28.86
N GLY A 162 12.53 -35.07 29.33
CA GLY A 162 12.29 -34.70 30.73
C GLY A 162 11.30 -35.61 31.45
#